data_AF-A0A535W2K9-F1
#
_entry.id   AF-A0A535W2K9-F1
#
_cell.length_a   1.000
_cell.length_b   1.000
_cell.length_c   1.000
_cell.angle_alpha   90.00
_cell.angle_beta   90.00
_cell.angle_gamma   90.00
#
_symmetry.space_group_name_H-M   'P 1'
#
loop_
_entity.id
_entity.type
_entity.pdbx_description
1 polymer ?
#
loop_
_entity_poly.entity_id
_entity_poly.type
_entity_poly.pdbx_seq_one_letter_code
_entity_poly.pdbx_strand_id
1 'polypeptide(L)'
;MNNRFGSGAIALLTASIVVASSLSVANASATSARGGPHFRRVAASTAGAVYVKKLPAPHDARAGLHPFRPVRALSHAPRPASVPVVAAAGIASGTSVATASTEQVLTGFTGVTLSQQVAALGNDQAVTPPDPQIAAGPESLLEMVNSSGTVWTKSGSLVTIFDLNAFFQVPSGYTFSDPRVLYDGLSGRWFASGVAFVAPTYGSVLVFAVSVTSDPSGAWKIYSADNNANVTHDQPKIGVSTDKFAISFNDFLNAALFQGASTWVFGKAAMLQGLSSIPGEAIGPDSSRVSIVPAIELSATATEYMTYNNSDCGYSGCNAGYPSVGLVSLTGDASNGTLAWSEADPGIAGTSQPPAADQPGDACLPPGDTAVRPCPRLIQLSTAGAVVNQNFDLGATGRDLYYPAVHMDSAGDMYLVYNISSTSDDVGVRITGQPAGSAAQ
;
A
#
# COMPACT_ATOMS: atom_id res chain seq x y z
N MET A 1 -2.46 -19.12 33.00
CA MET A 1 -2.81 -17.72 32.74
C MET A 1 -2.22 -17.38 31.38
N ASN A 2 -3.07 -17.50 30.35
CA ASN A 2 -2.70 -17.59 28.94
C ASN A 2 -2.84 -16.21 28.30
N ASN A 3 -1.72 -15.51 28.07
CA ASN A 3 -1.71 -14.32 27.22
C ASN A 3 -1.74 -14.78 25.76
N ARG A 4 -2.96 -14.91 25.23
CA ARG A 4 -3.23 -14.90 23.79
C ARG A 4 -2.94 -13.49 23.30
N PHE A 5 -1.74 -13.27 22.77
CA PHE A 5 -1.50 -12.14 21.89
C PHE A 5 -2.42 -12.34 20.67
N GLY A 6 -3.47 -11.53 20.60
CA GLY A 6 -4.34 -11.48 19.45
C GLY A 6 -3.54 -10.93 18.28
N SER A 7 -3.07 -11.82 17.41
CA SER A 7 -2.99 -11.53 16.00
C SER A 7 -4.37 -11.01 15.55
N GLY A 8 -4.42 -9.80 15.00
CA GLY A 8 -5.62 -9.31 14.33
C GLY A 8 -6.06 -7.92 14.76
N ALA A 9 -5.35 -6.89 14.31
CA ALA A 9 -6.02 -5.74 13.71
C ALA A 9 -6.06 -6.03 12.20
N ILE A 10 -7.19 -6.58 11.77
CA ILE A 10 -7.48 -6.99 10.40
C ILE A 10 -8.12 -5.78 9.70
N ALA A 11 -7.50 -5.28 8.64
CA ALA A 11 -8.10 -4.22 7.82
C ALA A 11 -7.83 -4.40 6.33
N LEU A 12 -8.87 -4.12 5.53
CA LEU A 12 -8.86 -4.13 4.08
C LEU A 12 -7.66 -3.36 3.50
N LEU A 13 -6.96 -3.99 2.56
CA LEU A 13 -6.09 -3.28 1.64
C LEU A 13 -6.92 -2.82 0.44
N THR A 14 -7.31 -1.56 0.48
CA THR A 14 -7.68 -0.83 -0.73
C THR A 14 -6.40 -0.28 -1.35
N ALA A 15 -6.23 -0.47 -2.65
CA ALA A 15 -5.31 0.32 -3.46
C ALA A 15 -6.16 1.32 -4.23
N SER A 16 -5.78 2.60 -4.25
CA SER A 16 -6.52 3.65 -4.93
C SER A 16 -5.61 4.41 -5.87
N ILE A 17 -6.07 4.57 -7.10
CA ILE A 17 -5.40 5.32 -8.14
C ILE A 17 -6.42 6.23 -8.79
N VAL A 18 -6.02 7.46 -9.06
CA VAL A 18 -6.89 8.48 -9.65
C VAL A 18 -6.26 9.00 -10.94
N VAL A 19 -7.08 9.07 -11.99
CA VAL A 19 -6.77 9.79 -13.24
C VAL A 19 -7.75 10.95 -13.32
N ALA A 20 -7.23 12.17 -13.18
CA ALA A 20 -8.03 13.37 -13.36
C ALA A 20 -8.08 13.72 -14.84
N SER A 21 -9.28 13.88 -15.41
CA SER A 21 -9.45 14.54 -16.69
C SER A 21 -9.46 16.05 -16.46
N SER A 22 -8.61 16.78 -17.19
CA SER A 22 -8.46 18.23 -17.06
C SER A 22 -9.73 18.95 -17.53
N LEU A 23 -10.63 19.24 -16.61
CA LEU A 23 -11.69 20.23 -16.77
C LEU A 23 -11.60 21.19 -15.58
N SER A 24 -11.28 22.44 -15.87
CA SER A 24 -11.28 23.53 -14.91
C SER A 24 -12.68 23.72 -14.33
N VAL A 25 -12.87 23.32 -13.07
CA VAL A 25 -14.10 23.56 -12.31
C VAL A 25 -13.98 24.94 -11.68
N ALA A 26 -14.97 25.80 -11.94
CA ALA A 26 -15.09 27.10 -11.32
C ALA A 26 -15.21 26.96 -9.79
N ASN A 27 -14.48 27.79 -9.04
CA ASN A 27 -14.58 27.88 -7.58
C ASN A 27 -16.03 28.16 -7.16
N ALA A 28 -16.74 27.13 -6.70
CA ALA A 28 -17.93 27.31 -5.91
C ALA A 28 -17.49 27.63 -4.47
N SER A 29 -17.62 28.89 -4.07
CA SER A 29 -17.41 29.33 -2.69
C SER A 29 -18.41 28.63 -1.77
N ALA A 30 -17.96 27.59 -1.08
CA ALA A 30 -18.72 27.00 0.02
C ALA A 30 -18.67 27.94 1.23
N THR A 31 -19.84 28.39 1.65
CA THR A 31 -20.03 29.20 2.86
C THR A 31 -19.61 28.43 4.11
N SER A 32 -18.63 28.99 4.82
CA SER A 32 -18.10 28.53 6.11
C SER A 32 -19.22 28.32 7.14
N ALA A 33 -19.48 27.06 7.49
CA ALA A 33 -20.11 26.69 8.75
C ALA A 33 -19.01 26.34 9.78
N ARG A 34 -19.24 26.77 11.01
CA ARG A 34 -18.29 26.86 12.14
C ARG A 34 -17.80 25.46 12.58
N GLY A 35 -16.50 25.20 12.46
CA GLY A 35 -15.79 24.03 13.03
C GLY A 35 -15.31 22.98 12.02
N GLY A 36 -14.52 23.37 11.01
CA GLY A 36 -13.86 22.41 10.12
C GLY A 36 -12.73 21.62 10.83
N PRO A 37 -12.28 20.49 10.27
CA PRO A 37 -11.15 19.75 10.84
C PRO A 37 -9.91 20.66 10.95
N HIS A 38 -9.32 20.69 12.14
CA HIS A 38 -8.17 21.54 12.42
C HIS A 38 -6.88 20.82 12.05
N PHE A 39 -6.23 21.25 10.97
CA PHE A 39 -4.87 20.85 10.68
C PHE A 39 -3.90 21.48 11.69
N ARG A 40 -2.91 20.69 12.12
CA ARG A 40 -1.76 21.18 12.90
C ARG A 40 -0.51 21.17 12.04
N ARG A 41 0.35 22.17 12.21
CA ARG A 41 1.67 22.21 11.57
C ARG A 41 2.55 21.08 12.12
N VAL A 42 3.22 20.37 11.22
CA VAL A 42 4.19 19.32 11.54
C VAL A 42 5.43 19.46 10.68
N ALA A 43 6.49 18.75 11.03
CA ALA A 43 7.66 18.63 10.17
C ALA A 43 8.26 17.22 10.30
N ALA A 44 8.80 16.71 9.21
CA ALA A 44 9.65 15.54 9.23
C ALA A 44 11.11 15.94 9.21
N SER A 45 11.94 15.17 9.90
CA SER A 45 13.39 15.38 9.93
C SER A 45 14.08 14.31 9.11
N THR A 46 15.18 14.66 8.45
CA THR A 46 16.02 13.66 7.78
C THR A 46 16.66 12.73 8.82
N ALA A 47 16.48 11.42 8.65
CA ALA A 47 17.22 10.41 9.39
C ALA A 47 18.60 10.17 8.76
N GLY A 48 18.70 10.37 7.44
CA GLY A 48 19.95 10.30 6.70
C GLY A 48 19.76 9.94 5.23
N ALA A 49 20.75 9.30 4.65
CA ALA A 49 20.73 8.83 3.26
C ALA A 49 21.38 7.45 3.16
N VAL A 50 20.84 6.62 2.29
CA VAL A 50 21.34 5.26 2.03
C VAL A 50 21.55 5.05 0.54
N TYR A 51 22.39 4.09 0.18
CA TYR A 51 22.53 3.60 -1.18
C TYR A 51 22.28 2.11 -1.15
N VAL A 52 21.20 1.64 -1.77
CA VAL A 52 20.66 0.28 -1.54
C VAL A 52 21.69 -0.80 -1.86
N LYS A 53 22.40 -0.74 -3.00
CA LYS A 53 23.46 -1.71 -3.30
C LYS A 53 24.71 -1.62 -2.40
N LYS A 54 24.78 -0.66 -1.47
CA LYS A 54 25.86 -0.50 -0.48
C LYS A 54 25.36 -0.76 0.95
N LEU A 55 24.11 -1.15 1.14
CA LEU A 55 23.63 -1.55 2.45
C LEU A 55 24.41 -2.78 2.94
N PRO A 56 24.65 -2.91 4.25
CA PRO A 56 25.43 -4.01 4.81
C PRO A 56 24.88 -5.36 4.39
N ALA A 57 25.80 -6.30 4.20
CA ALA A 57 25.48 -7.70 3.99
C ALA A 57 24.94 -8.33 5.31
N PRO A 58 24.19 -9.45 5.21
CA PRO A 58 23.48 -10.19 6.28
C PRO A 58 24.12 -10.33 7.67
N HIS A 59 25.44 -10.27 7.76
CA HIS A 59 26.16 -10.60 9.00
C HIS A 59 26.57 -9.39 9.83
N ASP A 60 26.45 -8.17 9.29
CA ASP A 60 26.84 -6.92 9.98
C ASP A 60 25.64 -6.12 10.49
N ALA A 61 24.41 -6.48 10.08
CA ALA A 61 23.19 -5.87 10.58
C ALA A 61 22.88 -6.38 12.00
N ARG A 62 22.62 -5.44 12.92
CA ARG A 62 22.31 -5.76 14.31
C ARG A 62 21.00 -6.54 14.35
N ALA A 63 21.04 -7.74 14.93
CA ALA A 63 19.85 -8.57 15.17
C ALA A 63 18.75 -7.74 15.86
N GLY A 64 17.73 -7.33 15.10
CA GLY A 64 16.51 -6.78 15.64
C GLY A 64 15.76 -7.87 16.37
N LEU A 65 15.41 -7.66 17.63
CA LEU A 65 14.50 -8.56 18.33
C LEU A 65 13.10 -8.31 17.77
N HIS A 66 12.71 -9.09 16.77
CA HIS A 66 11.31 -9.14 16.35
C HIS A 66 10.49 -9.83 17.46
N PRO A 67 9.40 -9.23 17.95
CA PRO A 67 8.49 -9.89 18.88
C PRO A 67 7.69 -11.03 18.23
N PHE A 68 7.77 -11.16 16.90
CA PHE A 68 7.20 -12.29 16.17
C PHE A 68 8.08 -13.53 16.41
N ARG A 69 7.46 -14.58 16.94
CA ARG A 69 8.17 -15.79 17.35
C ARG A 69 8.93 -16.40 16.16
N PRO A 70 10.21 -16.78 16.30
CA PRO A 70 10.83 -17.71 15.37
C PRO A 70 10.05 -19.03 15.45
N VAL A 71 9.38 -19.42 14.37
CA VAL A 71 8.79 -20.75 14.28
C VAL A 71 9.81 -21.68 13.64
N ARG A 72 9.96 -22.84 14.26
CA ARG A 72 10.72 -23.99 13.74
C ARG A 72 10.30 -24.23 12.28
N ALA A 73 11.29 -24.22 11.37
CA ALA A 73 11.09 -24.38 9.93
C ALA A 73 10.02 -25.43 9.61
N LEU A 74 8.89 -25.00 9.04
CA LEU A 74 8.00 -25.92 8.35
C LEU A 74 8.70 -26.34 7.07
N SER A 75 9.21 -27.56 7.08
CA SER A 75 9.83 -28.20 5.91
C SER A 75 8.79 -28.33 4.80
N HIS A 76 8.75 -27.36 3.89
CA HIS A 76 8.08 -27.53 2.60
C HIS A 76 9.12 -28.07 1.62
N ALA A 77 8.84 -29.24 1.05
CA ALA A 77 9.69 -29.86 0.06
C ALA A 77 9.78 -28.95 -1.18
N PRO A 78 10.98 -28.72 -1.75
CA PRO A 78 11.12 -27.92 -2.97
C PRO A 78 10.30 -28.53 -4.10
N ARG A 79 9.38 -27.75 -4.67
CA ARG A 79 8.61 -28.12 -5.87
C ARG A 79 9.15 -27.38 -7.10
N PRO A 80 9.16 -28.02 -8.28
CA PRO A 80 9.78 -27.46 -9.47
C PRO A 80 9.09 -26.18 -9.93
N ALA A 81 9.88 -25.12 -10.08
CA ALA A 81 9.52 -23.84 -10.64
C ALA A 81 9.46 -23.92 -12.17
N SER A 82 8.31 -24.27 -12.75
CA SER A 82 8.06 -24.04 -14.16
C SER A 82 6.56 -23.99 -14.45
N VAL A 83 6.02 -22.77 -14.60
CA VAL A 83 4.76 -22.56 -15.31
C VAL A 83 5.13 -22.35 -16.79
N PRO A 84 4.64 -23.17 -17.73
CA PRO A 84 4.92 -22.96 -19.15
C PRO A 84 4.21 -21.70 -19.66
N VAL A 85 4.97 -20.81 -20.29
CA VAL A 85 4.47 -19.59 -20.94
C VAL A 85 4.14 -19.92 -22.41
N VAL A 86 2.91 -19.66 -22.85
CA VAL A 86 2.52 -19.77 -24.26
C VAL A 86 2.62 -18.39 -24.90
N ALA A 87 3.52 -18.23 -25.88
CA ALA A 87 3.62 -17.00 -26.67
C ALA A 87 2.43 -16.91 -27.65
N ALA A 88 1.68 -15.81 -27.62
CA ALA A 88 0.61 -15.56 -28.58
C ALA A 88 1.16 -14.95 -29.88
N ALA A 89 0.89 -15.61 -31.01
CA ALA A 89 1.12 -15.07 -32.35
C ALA A 89 -0.12 -14.30 -32.85
N GLY A 90 0.11 -13.13 -33.46
CA GLY A 90 -0.70 -12.49 -34.50
C GLY A 90 -2.21 -12.34 -34.29
N ILE A 91 -2.67 -11.11 -34.04
CA ILE A 91 -4.08 -10.71 -34.02
C ILE A 91 -4.69 -10.85 -35.42
N ALA A 92 -5.73 -11.68 -35.55
CA ALA A 92 -6.64 -11.66 -36.70
C ALA A 92 -8.03 -11.18 -36.23
N SER A 93 -8.57 -10.19 -36.94
CA SER A 93 -9.86 -9.56 -36.67
C SER A 93 -11.04 -10.47 -37.03
N GLY A 94 -12.03 -10.60 -36.13
CA GLY A 94 -13.32 -11.21 -36.47
C GLY A 94 -14.29 -11.46 -35.31
N THR A 95 -15.37 -10.66 -35.28
CA THR A 95 -16.72 -10.87 -34.72
C THR A 95 -16.94 -11.18 -33.23
N SER A 96 -17.80 -10.34 -32.64
CA SER A 96 -18.28 -10.33 -31.25
C SER A 96 -19.01 -11.62 -30.82
N VAL A 97 -18.40 -12.32 -29.89
CA VAL A 97 -19.06 -13.17 -28.89
C VAL A 97 -18.66 -12.58 -27.54
N ALA A 98 -19.62 -12.38 -26.63
CA ALA A 98 -19.36 -12.00 -25.24
C ALA A 98 -18.44 -13.05 -24.62
N THR A 99 -17.15 -12.81 -24.75
CA THR A 99 -16.09 -13.60 -24.16
C THR A 99 -16.00 -13.04 -22.75
N ALA A 100 -16.31 -13.89 -21.76
CA ALA A 100 -15.81 -13.66 -20.41
C ALA A 100 -14.33 -13.31 -20.58
N SER A 101 -13.94 -12.11 -20.14
CA SER A 101 -12.57 -11.63 -20.28
C SER A 101 -11.66 -12.62 -19.56
N THR A 102 -11.06 -13.54 -20.32
CA THR A 102 -10.07 -14.46 -19.79
C THR A 102 -8.85 -13.62 -19.47
N GLU A 103 -8.53 -13.53 -18.17
CA GLU A 103 -7.29 -13.01 -17.62
C GLU A 103 -6.12 -13.40 -18.53
N GLN A 104 -5.46 -12.41 -19.15
CA GLN A 104 -4.23 -12.67 -19.87
C GLN A 104 -3.05 -12.58 -18.89
N VAL A 105 -2.53 -13.74 -18.48
CA VAL A 105 -1.24 -13.81 -17.79
C VAL A 105 -0.14 -13.49 -18.80
N LEU A 106 0.24 -12.20 -18.87
CA LEU A 106 1.26 -11.72 -19.81
C LEU A 106 2.67 -12.26 -19.46
N THR A 107 2.99 -12.35 -18.17
CA THR A 107 4.22 -12.94 -17.61
C THR A 107 4.10 -13.04 -16.09
N GLY A 108 4.93 -13.85 -15.44
CA GLY A 108 5.01 -13.94 -13.98
C GLY A 108 6.34 -14.52 -13.52
N PHE A 109 6.77 -14.15 -12.31
CA PHE A 109 7.94 -14.71 -11.65
C PHE A 109 7.64 -14.95 -10.17
N THR A 110 8.43 -15.81 -9.53
CA THR A 110 8.37 -16.04 -8.09
C THR A 110 9.07 -14.87 -7.39
N GLY A 111 8.32 -14.14 -6.55
CA GLY A 111 8.88 -13.10 -5.69
C GLY A 111 9.79 -13.68 -4.61
N VAL A 112 10.22 -12.86 -3.66
CA VAL A 112 11.17 -13.31 -2.63
C VAL A 112 10.54 -14.34 -1.69
N THR A 113 11.21 -15.48 -1.50
CA THR A 113 10.76 -16.49 -0.54
C THR A 113 11.29 -16.21 0.87
N LEU A 114 10.61 -16.71 1.91
CA LEU A 114 11.12 -16.61 3.29
C LEU A 114 12.50 -17.24 3.44
N SER A 115 12.78 -18.35 2.74
CA SER A 115 14.09 -18.99 2.76
C SER A 115 15.17 -18.14 2.10
N GLN A 116 14.87 -17.42 1.02
CA GLN A 116 15.78 -16.46 0.41
C GLN A 116 16.04 -15.27 1.33
N GLN A 117 15.01 -14.74 1.99
CA GLN A 117 15.14 -13.66 2.98
C GLN A 117 16.06 -14.09 4.13
N VAL A 118 15.77 -15.22 4.77
CA VAL A 118 16.57 -15.73 5.90
C VAL A 118 18.00 -16.07 5.48
N ALA A 119 18.19 -16.70 4.31
CA ALA A 119 19.52 -17.03 3.82
C ALA A 119 20.36 -15.78 3.51
N ALA A 120 19.72 -14.70 3.03
CA ALA A 120 20.41 -13.50 2.59
C ALA A 120 20.48 -12.39 3.63
N LEU A 121 19.69 -12.41 4.70
CA LEU A 121 19.64 -11.31 5.69
C LEU A 121 19.69 -11.81 7.14
N GLY A 122 19.48 -13.10 7.39
CA GLY A 122 19.57 -13.70 8.72
C GLY A 122 18.23 -14.16 9.29
N ASN A 123 18.29 -14.80 10.46
CA ASN A 123 17.11 -15.40 11.11
C ASN A 123 16.10 -14.38 11.65
N ASP A 124 16.47 -13.11 11.76
CA ASP A 124 15.57 -12.04 12.12
C ASP A 124 14.48 -11.83 11.06
N GLN A 125 14.73 -12.20 9.80
CA GLN A 125 13.73 -12.22 8.74
C GLN A 125 12.74 -13.39 8.81
N ALA A 126 12.86 -14.31 9.78
CA ALA A 126 11.98 -15.47 9.92
C ALA A 126 10.59 -15.08 10.49
N VAL A 127 9.94 -14.09 9.87
CA VAL A 127 8.68 -13.48 10.30
C VAL A 127 7.53 -13.96 9.41
N THR A 128 6.43 -14.36 10.04
CA THR A 128 5.19 -14.81 9.38
C THR A 128 3.96 -14.32 10.16
N PRO A 129 2.81 -14.11 9.50
CA PRO A 129 2.56 -14.21 8.06
C PRO A 129 3.31 -13.13 7.25
N PRO A 130 3.48 -13.29 5.92
CA PRO A 130 4.13 -12.27 5.11
C PRO A 130 3.23 -11.03 4.95
N ASP A 131 3.83 -9.84 5.06
CA ASP A 131 3.27 -8.56 4.63
C ASP A 131 4.01 -8.07 3.37
N PRO A 132 3.63 -8.53 2.17
CA PRO A 132 4.27 -8.17 0.92
C PRO A 132 3.68 -6.91 0.30
N GLN A 133 4.55 -6.09 -0.28
CA GLN A 133 4.24 -4.94 -1.09
C GLN A 133 5.11 -4.95 -2.33
N ILE A 134 4.59 -4.45 -3.45
CA ILE A 134 5.35 -4.34 -4.68
C ILE A 134 4.96 -3.10 -5.46
N ALA A 135 5.95 -2.45 -6.06
CA ALA A 135 5.75 -1.36 -6.99
C ALA A 135 6.61 -1.53 -8.24
N ALA A 136 6.10 -1.00 -9.35
CA ALA A 136 6.68 -1.12 -10.67
C ALA A 136 7.16 0.26 -11.16
N GLY A 137 8.46 0.41 -11.39
CA GLY A 137 9.04 1.57 -12.06
C GLY A 137 9.26 1.29 -13.55
N PRO A 138 10.07 2.09 -14.26
CA PRO A 138 10.31 1.90 -15.69
C PRO A 138 11.09 0.60 -15.96
N GLU A 139 12.20 0.40 -15.24
CA GLU A 139 13.16 -0.69 -15.50
C GLU A 139 13.17 -1.78 -14.43
N SER A 140 12.51 -1.55 -13.29
CA SER A 140 12.65 -2.41 -12.12
C SER A 140 11.33 -2.57 -11.37
N LEU A 141 11.27 -3.64 -10.58
CA LEU A 141 10.26 -3.87 -9.56
C LEU A 141 10.95 -3.74 -8.20
N LEU A 142 10.31 -3.06 -7.25
CA LEU A 142 10.74 -3.04 -5.86
C LEU A 142 9.67 -3.72 -5.03
N GLU A 143 10.05 -4.83 -4.40
CA GLU A 143 9.23 -5.60 -3.49
C GLU A 143 9.75 -5.37 -2.05
N MET A 144 8.84 -5.28 -1.10
CA MET A 144 9.14 -5.21 0.33
C MET A 144 8.24 -6.22 1.05
N VAL A 145 8.82 -7.16 1.79
CA VAL A 145 8.09 -8.18 2.54
C VAL A 145 8.55 -8.14 3.98
N ASN A 146 7.65 -7.85 4.92
CA ASN A 146 7.98 -7.69 6.34
C ASN A 146 9.14 -6.68 6.54
N SER A 147 10.35 -7.18 6.80
CA SER A 147 11.57 -6.39 7.02
C SER A 147 12.61 -6.56 5.91
N SER A 148 12.26 -7.18 4.79
CA SER A 148 13.14 -7.42 3.64
C SER A 148 12.71 -6.59 2.44
N GLY A 149 13.66 -5.99 1.74
CA GLY A 149 13.46 -5.34 0.44
C GLY A 149 14.19 -6.08 -0.69
N THR A 150 13.59 -6.19 -1.85
CA THR A 150 14.17 -6.81 -3.06
C THR A 150 13.93 -5.95 -4.28
N VAL A 151 14.99 -5.73 -5.07
CA VAL A 151 14.86 -5.13 -6.41
C VAL A 151 14.98 -6.23 -7.45
N TRP A 152 14.07 -6.23 -8.40
CA TRP A 152 14.03 -7.18 -9.52
C TRP A 152 14.04 -6.43 -10.85
N THR A 153 14.59 -7.06 -11.89
CA THR A 153 14.35 -6.62 -13.26
C THR A 153 12.90 -6.91 -13.65
N LYS A 154 12.39 -6.23 -14.68
CA LYS A 154 11.05 -6.53 -15.24
C LYS A 154 10.90 -7.96 -15.79
N SER A 155 12.01 -8.62 -16.08
CA SER A 155 12.07 -10.02 -16.50
C SER A 155 12.15 -11.01 -15.33
N GLY A 156 12.09 -10.55 -14.08
CA GLY A 156 12.10 -11.40 -12.88
C GLY A 156 13.48 -11.83 -12.39
N SER A 157 14.56 -11.16 -12.79
CA SER A 157 15.90 -11.42 -12.26
C SER A 157 16.18 -10.58 -11.01
N LEU A 158 16.63 -11.21 -9.93
CA LEU A 158 16.97 -10.51 -8.68
C LEU A 158 18.20 -9.61 -8.90
N VAL A 159 18.05 -8.32 -8.59
CA VAL A 159 19.12 -7.31 -8.64
C VAL A 159 19.80 -7.20 -7.29
N THR A 160 19.03 -7.09 -6.20
CA THR A 160 19.56 -6.99 -4.84
C THR A 160 18.49 -7.33 -3.80
N ILE A 161 18.94 -7.78 -2.64
CA ILE A 161 18.14 -8.00 -1.44
C ILE A 161 18.78 -7.24 -0.28
N PHE A 162 17.98 -6.58 0.56
CA PHE A 162 18.46 -5.70 1.62
C PHE A 162 17.51 -5.68 2.83
N ASP A 163 18.04 -5.36 4.00
CA ASP A 163 17.29 -5.23 5.25
C ASP A 163 16.64 -3.83 5.37
N LEU A 164 15.33 -3.80 5.63
CA LEU A 164 14.56 -2.57 5.79
C LEU A 164 14.92 -1.82 7.08
N ASN A 165 15.40 -2.50 8.13
CA ASN A 165 15.91 -1.84 9.33
C ASN A 165 17.14 -0.97 8.99
N ALA A 166 18.04 -1.50 8.16
CA ALA A 166 19.22 -0.77 7.68
C ALA A 166 18.84 0.32 6.67
N PHE A 167 17.91 0.04 5.76
CA PHE A 167 17.43 1.01 4.76
C PHE A 167 16.75 2.22 5.40
N PHE A 168 15.80 2.02 6.31
CA PHE A 168 15.10 3.10 7.01
C PHE A 168 15.90 3.70 8.18
N GLN A 169 17.12 3.21 8.42
CA GLN A 169 17.98 3.65 9.53
C GLN A 169 17.24 3.65 10.87
N VAL A 170 16.55 2.53 11.13
CA VAL A 170 15.69 2.36 12.30
C VAL A 170 16.45 2.68 13.59
N PRO A 171 15.88 3.48 14.51
CA PRO A 171 16.54 3.82 15.76
C PRO A 171 16.97 2.59 16.56
N SER A 172 18.08 2.70 17.28
CA SER A 172 18.58 1.58 18.10
C SER A 172 17.53 1.12 19.10
N GLY A 173 17.23 -0.19 19.10
CA GLY A 173 16.23 -0.81 19.98
C GLY A 173 14.82 -0.85 19.40
N TYR A 174 14.58 -0.18 18.27
CA TYR A 174 13.34 -0.29 17.51
C TYR A 174 13.46 -1.39 16.46
N THR A 175 12.30 -1.85 15.98
CA THR A 175 12.16 -2.84 14.93
C THR A 175 11.21 -2.31 13.86
N PHE A 176 11.54 -2.54 12.59
CA PHE A 176 10.71 -2.16 11.44
C PHE A 176 9.48 -3.08 11.26
N SER A 177 8.36 -2.51 10.80
CA SER A 177 7.17 -3.22 10.30
C SER A 177 6.44 -2.39 9.24
N ASP A 178 5.46 -3.04 8.62
CA ASP A 178 4.42 -2.46 7.77
C ASP A 178 4.98 -1.70 6.57
N PRO A 179 5.82 -2.34 5.73
CA PRO A 179 6.35 -1.69 4.55
C PRO A 179 5.23 -1.21 3.65
N ARG A 180 5.50 -0.12 2.92
CA ARG A 180 4.77 0.32 1.73
C ARG A 180 5.75 0.87 0.72
N VAL A 181 5.47 0.65 -0.55
CA VAL A 181 6.26 1.16 -1.65
C VAL A 181 5.36 1.55 -2.82
N LEU A 182 5.66 2.68 -3.47
CA LEU A 182 5.07 3.09 -4.73
C LEU A 182 6.13 3.74 -5.64
N TYR A 183 5.86 3.74 -6.94
CA TYR A 183 6.60 4.55 -7.91
C TYR A 183 5.72 5.67 -8.41
N ASP A 184 6.20 6.90 -8.28
CA ASP A 184 5.57 8.08 -8.84
C ASP A 184 6.11 8.36 -10.25
N GLY A 185 5.29 8.09 -11.25
CA GLY A 185 5.63 8.34 -12.66
C GLY A 185 5.87 9.81 -12.98
N LEU A 186 5.23 10.74 -12.25
CA LEU A 186 5.32 12.17 -12.54
C LEU A 186 6.66 12.78 -12.11
N SER A 187 7.18 12.42 -10.93
CA SER A 187 8.52 12.85 -10.50
C SER A 187 9.63 11.87 -10.88
N GLY A 188 9.27 10.67 -11.35
CA GLY A 188 10.21 9.60 -11.64
C GLY A 188 10.98 9.15 -10.40
N ARG A 189 10.29 9.07 -9.25
CA ARG A 189 10.84 8.69 -7.95
C ARG A 189 10.06 7.57 -7.31
N TRP A 190 10.76 6.79 -6.51
CA TRP A 190 10.18 5.81 -5.63
C TRP A 190 9.95 6.46 -4.27
N PHE A 191 8.82 6.10 -3.65
CA PHE A 191 8.49 6.47 -2.28
C PHE A 191 8.25 5.18 -1.49
N ALA A 192 8.71 5.16 -0.25
CA ALA A 192 8.49 4.04 0.66
C ALA A 192 8.18 4.55 2.06
N SER A 193 7.40 3.78 2.82
CA SER A 193 7.12 4.05 4.23
C SER A 193 7.07 2.77 5.05
N GLY A 194 7.07 2.95 6.35
CA GLY A 194 6.79 1.93 7.34
C GLY A 194 6.79 2.54 8.73
N VAL A 195 6.73 1.66 9.73
CA VAL A 195 6.78 2.05 11.14
C VAL A 195 7.97 1.37 11.80
N ALA A 196 8.70 2.12 12.61
CA ALA A 196 9.65 1.55 13.55
C ALA A 196 9.05 1.63 14.94
N PHE A 197 9.01 0.53 15.68
CA PHE A 197 8.41 0.47 17.02
C PHE A 197 9.31 -0.21 18.05
N VAL A 198 9.07 0.04 19.33
CA VAL A 198 9.86 -0.52 20.45
C VAL A 198 8.97 -1.14 21.52
N ALA A 199 9.32 -2.36 21.96
CA ALA A 199 8.67 -3.01 23.09
C ALA A 199 9.33 -2.62 24.43
N PRO A 200 8.59 -2.62 25.56
CA PRO A 200 7.19 -3.01 25.71
C PRO A 200 6.19 -1.86 25.60
N THR A 201 6.65 -0.61 25.41
CA THR A 201 5.74 0.55 25.36
C THR A 201 4.96 0.63 24.06
N TYR A 202 5.45 -0.04 23.01
CA TYR A 202 4.96 0.08 21.63
C TYR A 202 4.94 1.54 21.16
N GLY A 203 5.85 2.35 21.70
CA GLY A 203 6.20 3.63 21.12
C GLY A 203 6.74 3.42 19.71
N SER A 204 6.39 4.30 18.79
CA SER A 204 6.77 4.16 17.40
C SER A 204 7.15 5.48 16.76
N VAL A 205 7.79 5.40 15.61
CA VAL A 205 8.17 6.52 14.77
C VAL A 205 7.81 6.17 13.33
N LEU A 206 7.20 7.12 12.62
CA LEU A 206 6.99 7.00 11.18
C LEU A 206 8.34 7.09 10.49
N VAL A 207 8.62 6.15 9.58
CA VAL A 207 9.80 6.19 8.71
C VAL A 207 9.36 6.18 7.26
N PHE A 208 9.96 7.03 6.45
CA PHE A 208 9.65 7.10 5.03
C PHE A 208 10.83 7.62 4.22
N ALA A 209 10.81 7.35 2.92
CA ALA A 209 11.95 7.54 2.05
C ALA A 209 11.53 7.99 0.65
N VAL A 210 12.42 8.71 -0.02
CA VAL A 210 12.32 9.04 -1.45
C VAL A 210 13.63 8.72 -2.15
N SER A 211 13.54 8.08 -3.31
CA SER A 211 14.73 7.79 -4.12
C SER A 211 15.30 9.08 -4.72
N VAL A 212 16.58 9.06 -5.09
CA VAL A 212 17.23 10.18 -5.80
C VAL A 212 16.97 10.11 -7.31
N THR A 213 16.75 8.91 -7.84
CA THR A 213 16.53 8.64 -9.27
C THR A 213 15.43 7.59 -9.46
N SER A 214 15.12 7.23 -10.70
CA SER A 214 14.20 6.12 -11.04
C SER A 214 14.80 4.73 -10.83
N ASP A 215 16.08 4.59 -10.45
CA ASP A 215 16.68 3.32 -10.02
C ASP A 215 16.46 3.10 -8.50
N PRO A 216 15.61 2.15 -8.08
CA PRO A 216 15.34 1.89 -6.67
C PRO A 216 16.55 1.25 -5.95
N SER A 217 17.53 0.72 -6.69
CA SER A 217 18.76 0.15 -6.12
C SER A 217 19.85 1.19 -5.84
N GLY A 218 19.59 2.46 -6.19
CA GLY A 218 20.48 3.60 -6.04
C GLY A 218 20.38 4.29 -4.67
N ALA A 219 20.55 5.62 -4.69
CA ALA A 219 20.53 6.46 -3.49
C ALA A 219 19.09 6.83 -3.07
N TRP A 220 18.88 6.93 -1.77
CA TRP A 220 17.62 7.33 -1.13
C TRP A 220 17.87 8.34 -0.01
N LYS A 221 16.90 9.23 0.19
CA LYS A 221 16.80 10.11 1.36
C LYS A 221 15.79 9.52 2.33
N ILE A 222 16.17 9.41 3.60
CA ILE A 222 15.36 8.83 4.66
C ILE A 222 14.90 9.95 5.60
N TYR A 223 13.63 9.87 5.99
CA TYR A 223 12.95 10.80 6.87
C TYR A 223 12.24 10.04 7.99
N SER A 224 12.06 10.73 9.10
CA SER A 224 11.25 10.26 10.22
C SER A 224 10.37 11.37 10.76
N ALA A 225 9.20 11.01 11.27
CA ALA A 225 8.26 11.92 11.91
C ALA A 225 7.51 11.22 13.05
N ASP A 226 6.88 12.01 13.92
CA ASP A 226 6.03 11.54 15.03
C ASP A 226 6.68 10.45 15.90
N ASN A 227 7.82 10.74 16.54
CA ASN A 227 8.41 9.78 17.49
C ASN A 227 7.62 9.79 18.81
N ASN A 228 6.69 8.85 18.94
CA ASN A 228 5.78 8.73 20.07
C ASN A 228 6.28 7.68 21.08
N ALA A 229 6.09 7.95 22.37
CA ALA A 229 6.57 7.09 23.45
C ALA A 229 5.75 5.80 23.63
N ASN A 230 4.46 5.81 23.26
CA ASN A 230 3.54 4.71 23.56
C ASN A 230 2.36 4.59 22.58
N VAL A 231 2.43 5.20 21.41
CA VAL A 231 1.46 5.02 20.33
C VAL A 231 2.13 4.29 19.18
N THR A 232 1.47 3.25 18.69
CA THR A 232 1.82 2.56 17.44
C THR A 232 1.12 3.26 16.28
N HIS A 233 1.90 3.76 15.33
CA HIS A 233 1.42 4.26 14.04
C HIS A 233 1.28 3.09 13.06
N ASP A 234 0.19 2.33 13.21
CA ASP A 234 -0.03 1.05 12.53
C ASP A 234 -0.36 1.26 11.04
N GLN A 235 0.33 0.51 10.18
CA GLN A 235 0.14 0.47 8.74
C GLN A 235 0.17 1.84 8.03
N PRO A 236 1.31 2.54 8.03
CA PRO A 236 1.43 3.81 7.34
C PRO A 236 1.39 3.66 5.81
N LYS A 237 0.21 3.94 5.25
CA LYS A 237 -0.09 3.93 3.81
C LYS A 237 0.25 5.26 3.18
N ILE A 238 0.79 5.24 1.97
CA ILE A 238 1.27 6.44 1.28
C ILE A 238 0.61 6.66 -0.08
N GLY A 239 0.52 7.93 -0.44
CA GLY A 239 0.03 8.44 -1.71
C GLY A 239 0.72 9.75 -2.07
N VAL A 240 0.60 10.14 -3.34
CA VAL A 240 1.32 11.29 -3.89
C VAL A 240 0.53 11.98 -4.98
N SER A 241 0.57 13.32 -4.95
CA SER A 241 0.10 14.22 -5.99
C SER A 241 1.27 15.00 -6.60
N THR A 242 0.99 16.08 -7.34
CA THR A 242 2.04 16.95 -7.89
C THR A 242 2.91 17.56 -6.78
N ASP A 243 2.30 17.93 -5.65
CA ASP A 243 2.94 18.74 -4.61
C ASP A 243 2.88 18.11 -3.20
N LYS A 244 2.12 17.03 -3.01
CA LYS A 244 1.96 16.36 -1.70
C LYS A 244 2.55 14.96 -1.69
N PHE A 245 3.14 14.62 -0.55
CA PHE A 245 3.34 13.25 -0.09
C PHE A 245 2.45 13.07 1.13
N ALA A 246 1.44 12.21 1.02
CA ALA A 246 0.51 11.92 2.10
C ALA A 246 0.83 10.56 2.73
N ILE A 247 0.79 10.48 4.05
CA ILE A 247 0.97 9.26 4.83
C ILE A 247 -0.18 9.16 5.84
N SER A 248 -0.90 8.04 5.82
CA SER A 248 -2.03 7.81 6.72
C SER A 248 -1.90 6.47 7.43
N PHE A 249 -2.23 6.45 8.72
CA PHE A 249 -2.02 5.32 9.62
C PHE A 249 -3.09 5.30 10.70
N ASN A 250 -3.20 4.17 11.40
CA ASN A 250 -4.07 4.01 12.55
C ASN A 250 -3.26 4.19 13.84
N ASP A 251 -3.71 5.04 14.75
CA ASP A 251 -3.07 5.23 16.05
C ASP A 251 -3.62 4.24 17.08
N PHE A 252 -2.73 3.45 17.68
CA PHE A 252 -3.05 2.53 18.78
C PHE A 252 -2.22 2.84 20.02
N LEU A 253 -2.90 3.25 21.10
CA LEU A 253 -2.25 3.43 22.40
C LEU A 253 -1.82 2.08 22.97
N ASN A 254 -0.53 1.95 23.29
CA ASN A 254 0.15 0.74 23.76
C ASN A 254 -0.15 -0.49 22.87
N ALA A 255 -0.24 -0.29 21.56
CA ALA A 255 -0.63 -1.33 20.58
C ALA A 255 -1.97 -2.05 20.89
N ALA A 256 -2.88 -1.42 21.65
CA ALA A 256 -4.08 -2.08 22.14
C ALA A 256 -5.36 -1.26 21.93
N LEU A 257 -5.33 0.04 22.22
CA LEU A 257 -6.52 0.89 22.17
C LEU A 257 -6.49 1.77 20.92
N PHE A 258 -7.40 1.51 19.97
CA PHE A 258 -7.58 2.34 18.78
C PHE A 258 -7.96 3.77 19.18
N GLN A 259 -7.21 4.74 18.70
CA GLN A 259 -7.43 6.17 18.93
C GLN A 259 -8.03 6.86 17.70
N GLY A 260 -7.80 6.31 16.51
CA GLY A 260 -8.31 6.86 15.25
C GLY A 260 -7.31 6.79 14.11
N ALA A 261 -7.77 7.13 12.91
CA ALA A 261 -6.87 7.34 11.78
C ALA A 261 -6.26 8.75 11.80
N SER A 262 -4.97 8.84 11.56
CA SER A 262 -4.21 10.08 11.40
C SER A 262 -3.70 10.18 9.96
N THR A 263 -3.71 11.39 9.40
CA THR A 263 -3.13 11.68 8.07
C THR A 263 -2.18 12.85 8.17
N TRP A 264 -0.92 12.62 7.80
CA TRP A 264 0.13 13.63 7.76
C TRP A 264 0.52 13.86 6.30
N VAL A 265 0.68 15.11 5.92
CA VAL A 265 0.98 15.49 4.54
C VAL A 265 2.15 16.45 4.52
N PHE A 266 3.11 16.14 3.65
CA PHE A 266 4.37 16.84 3.55
C PHE A 266 4.56 17.42 2.14
N GLY A 267 5.29 18.54 2.05
CA GLY A 267 5.64 19.14 0.78
C GLY A 267 6.57 18.24 -0.05
N LYS A 268 6.07 17.68 -1.15
CA LYS A 268 6.83 16.76 -2.01
C LYS A 268 8.06 17.43 -2.62
N ALA A 269 7.96 18.70 -3.01
CA ALA A 269 9.09 19.46 -3.56
C ALA A 269 10.28 19.53 -2.58
N ALA A 270 10.02 19.72 -1.28
CA ALA A 270 11.06 19.73 -0.25
C ALA A 270 11.72 18.35 -0.10
N MET A 271 10.93 17.26 -0.20
CA MET A 271 11.47 15.90 -0.15
C MET A 271 12.36 15.60 -1.36
N LEU A 272 11.92 16.00 -2.57
CA LEU A 272 12.67 15.83 -3.82
C LEU A 272 13.99 16.61 -3.84
N GLN A 273 14.02 17.77 -3.18
CA GLN A 273 15.25 18.55 -2.97
C GLN A 273 16.16 17.96 -1.89
N GLY A 274 15.67 17.02 -1.09
CA GLY A 274 16.45 16.40 -0.02
C GLY A 274 16.70 17.33 1.17
N LEU A 275 15.76 18.24 1.47
CA LEU A 275 15.90 19.17 2.61
C LEU A 275 15.95 18.41 3.94
N SER A 276 16.66 18.96 4.93
CA SER A 276 16.79 18.30 6.25
C SER A 276 15.53 18.37 7.11
N SER A 277 14.64 19.32 6.83
CA SER A 277 13.34 19.50 7.48
C SER A 277 12.27 19.65 6.40
N ILE A 278 11.26 18.79 6.42
CA ILE A 278 10.17 18.80 5.46
C ILE A 278 8.93 19.36 6.15
N PRO A 279 8.46 20.56 5.77
CA PRO A 279 7.26 21.13 6.36
C PRO A 279 6.01 20.34 5.93
N GLY A 280 5.04 20.27 6.83
CA GLY A 280 3.79 19.59 6.58
C GLY A 280 2.66 20.02 7.50
N GLU A 281 1.54 19.35 7.34
CA GLU A 281 0.34 19.48 8.16
C GLU A 281 -0.24 18.10 8.47
N ALA A 282 -0.86 17.98 9.63
CA ALA A 282 -1.46 16.74 10.09
C ALA A 282 -2.90 16.97 10.57
N ILE A 283 -3.74 15.97 10.35
CA ILE A 283 -5.11 15.87 10.85
C ILE A 283 -5.26 14.52 11.58
N GLY A 284 -6.10 14.50 12.62
CA GLY A 284 -6.34 13.33 13.45
C GLY A 284 -5.47 13.26 14.73
N PRO A 285 -5.57 12.15 15.47
CA PRO A 285 -6.35 10.95 15.13
C PRO A 285 -7.86 11.21 15.17
N ASP A 286 -8.59 10.65 14.21
CA ASP A 286 -10.05 10.65 14.18
C ASP A 286 -10.58 9.22 14.38
N SER A 287 -11.21 8.99 15.53
CA SER A 287 -11.74 7.67 15.91
C SER A 287 -12.88 7.20 15.03
N SER A 288 -13.45 8.05 14.17
CA SER A 288 -14.55 7.71 13.28
C SER A 288 -14.07 7.15 11.92
N ARG A 289 -12.78 7.25 11.62
CA ARG A 289 -12.18 6.71 10.39
C ARG A 289 -11.13 5.68 10.74
N VAL A 290 -10.99 4.68 9.89
CA VAL A 290 -9.98 3.62 10.02
C VAL A 290 -9.37 3.36 8.66
N SER A 291 -8.06 3.09 8.64
CA SER A 291 -7.36 2.53 7.48
C SER A 291 -7.45 3.36 6.19
N ILE A 292 -7.47 4.69 6.31
CA ILE A 292 -7.46 5.63 5.19
C ILE A 292 -6.26 5.36 4.27
N VAL A 293 -6.50 5.38 2.95
CA VAL A 293 -5.51 5.09 1.92
C VAL A 293 -5.39 6.28 0.98
N PRO A 294 -4.29 7.05 1.07
CA PRO A 294 -3.97 8.06 0.08
C PRO A 294 -3.71 7.46 -1.30
N ALA A 295 -4.16 8.13 -2.35
CA ALA A 295 -4.11 7.63 -3.72
C ALA A 295 -2.76 7.96 -4.40
N ILE A 296 -2.45 7.22 -5.45
CA ILE A 296 -1.40 7.61 -6.40
C ILE A 296 -2.08 8.38 -7.53
N GLU A 297 -1.76 9.66 -7.66
CA GLU A 297 -2.26 10.49 -8.74
C GLU A 297 -1.46 10.25 -10.02
N LEU A 298 -2.06 9.65 -11.05
CA LEU A 298 -1.36 9.34 -12.30
C LEU A 298 -1.24 10.53 -13.26
N SER A 299 -1.89 11.63 -12.92
CA SER A 299 -1.92 12.86 -13.70
C SER A 299 -1.59 14.04 -12.80
N ALA A 300 -0.99 15.09 -13.36
CA ALA A 300 -0.63 16.27 -12.59
C ALA A 300 -1.88 16.94 -11.97
N THR A 301 -2.02 16.81 -10.66
CA THR A 301 -3.02 17.50 -9.84
C THR A 301 -2.39 17.97 -8.53
N ALA A 302 -2.84 19.10 -8.00
CA ALA A 302 -2.50 19.56 -6.65
C ALA A 302 -3.51 19.05 -5.60
N THR A 303 -4.56 18.36 -6.01
CA THR A 303 -5.46 17.66 -5.09
C THR A 303 -4.91 16.27 -4.81
N GLU A 304 -4.76 15.92 -3.54
CA GLU A 304 -4.50 14.53 -3.13
C GLU A 304 -5.83 13.87 -2.79
N TYR A 305 -6.18 12.78 -3.47
CA TYR A 305 -7.35 11.99 -3.12
C TYR A 305 -6.98 10.88 -2.13
N MET A 306 -7.91 10.50 -1.27
CA MET A 306 -7.74 9.36 -0.37
C MET A 306 -9.09 8.68 -0.14
N THR A 307 -9.06 7.37 0.14
CA THR A 307 -10.26 6.58 0.36
C THR A 307 -10.23 5.83 1.67
N TYR A 308 -11.39 5.50 2.23
CA TYR A 308 -11.51 4.57 3.34
C TYR A 308 -12.80 3.77 3.24
N ASN A 309 -12.82 2.58 3.86
CA ASN A 309 -14.01 1.75 3.89
C ASN A 309 -14.98 2.26 4.96
N ASN A 310 -16.11 2.83 4.54
CA ASN A 310 -17.21 3.24 5.42
C ASN A 310 -18.41 2.28 5.29
N SER A 311 -18.15 1.02 4.97
CA SER A 311 -19.14 -0.04 4.89
C SER A 311 -18.87 -1.17 5.88
N ASP A 312 -17.63 -1.34 6.33
CA ASP A 312 -17.20 -2.32 7.32
C ASP A 312 -16.26 -1.64 8.31
N CYS A 313 -16.86 -1.02 9.31
CA CYS A 313 -16.24 0.06 10.08
C CYS A 313 -15.62 -0.41 11.41
N GLY A 314 -15.32 -1.71 11.50
CA GLY A 314 -14.56 -2.32 12.60
C GLY A 314 -14.94 -1.81 14.00
N TYR A 315 -13.93 -1.29 14.73
CA TYR A 315 -14.03 -0.86 16.13
C TYR A 315 -14.71 0.50 16.35
N SER A 316 -14.79 1.34 15.31
CA SER A 316 -15.20 2.75 15.42
C SER A 316 -16.70 2.97 15.24
N GLY A 317 -17.41 1.99 14.70
CA GLY A 317 -18.73 2.23 14.09
C GLY A 317 -18.58 2.99 12.77
N CYS A 318 -19.62 2.95 11.93
CA CYS A 318 -19.60 3.65 10.64
C CYS A 318 -19.93 5.13 10.77
N ASN A 319 -19.36 5.93 9.88
CA ASN A 319 -19.71 7.34 9.72
C ASN A 319 -21.06 7.49 9.02
N ALA A 320 -21.56 8.73 8.98
CA ALA A 320 -22.76 9.06 8.21
C ALA A 320 -22.61 8.60 6.74
N GLY A 321 -23.72 8.21 6.11
CA GLY A 321 -23.71 7.77 4.71
C GLY A 321 -23.31 6.32 4.46
N TYR A 322 -23.15 5.48 5.49
CA TYR A 322 -22.85 4.04 5.32
C TYR A 322 -24.06 3.23 4.77
N PRO A 323 -23.84 2.11 4.06
CA PRO A 323 -22.54 1.63 3.56
C PRO A 323 -22.03 2.48 2.39
N SER A 324 -20.80 2.97 2.51
CA SER A 324 -20.15 3.84 1.51
C SER A 324 -18.64 3.64 1.45
N VAL A 325 -18.03 4.19 0.39
CA VAL A 325 -16.59 4.47 0.38
C VAL A 325 -16.43 5.93 0.75
N GLY A 326 -15.68 6.23 1.80
CA GLY A 326 -15.31 7.60 2.06
C GLY A 326 -14.31 8.06 1.02
N LEU A 327 -14.64 9.13 0.29
CA LEU A 327 -13.79 9.77 -0.70
C LEU A 327 -13.42 11.17 -0.20
N VAL A 328 -12.15 11.34 0.10
CA VAL A 328 -11.60 12.60 0.58
C VAL A 328 -10.77 13.23 -0.52
N SER A 329 -10.90 14.55 -0.65
CA SER A 329 -10.06 15.41 -1.47
C SER A 329 -9.35 16.40 -0.55
N LEU A 330 -8.02 16.42 -0.67
CA LEU A 330 -7.17 17.28 0.11
C LEU A 330 -6.52 18.33 -0.79
N THR A 331 -6.87 19.58 -0.56
CA THR A 331 -6.40 20.73 -1.34
C THR A 331 -5.53 21.66 -0.49
N GLY A 332 -4.93 22.69 -1.10
CA GLY A 332 -4.04 23.63 -0.40
C GLY A 332 -2.58 23.18 -0.40
N ASP A 333 -1.73 23.82 0.40
CA ASP A 333 -0.29 23.57 0.46
C ASP A 333 0.13 23.22 1.89
N ALA A 334 0.52 21.96 2.07
CA ALA A 334 1.01 21.42 3.35
C ALA A 334 2.27 22.13 3.85
N SER A 335 3.07 22.71 2.96
CA SER A 335 4.27 23.45 3.33
C SER A 335 3.93 24.80 3.96
N ASN A 336 2.75 25.35 3.64
CA ASN A 336 2.34 26.72 4.00
C ASN A 336 1.19 26.81 4.99
N GLY A 337 0.62 25.69 5.43
CA GLY A 337 -0.38 25.73 6.51
C GLY A 337 -1.79 25.97 6.01
N THR A 338 -2.09 25.53 4.79
CA THR A 338 -3.35 25.86 4.10
C THR A 338 -4.11 24.62 3.63
N LEU A 339 -3.82 23.43 4.17
CA LEU A 339 -4.55 22.23 3.80
C LEU A 339 -6.04 22.36 4.12
N ALA A 340 -6.86 21.85 3.21
CA ALA A 340 -8.30 21.75 3.38
C ALA A 340 -8.77 20.33 3.06
N TRP A 341 -9.57 19.78 3.96
CA TRP A 341 -10.18 18.46 3.86
C TRP A 341 -11.62 18.60 3.38
N SER A 342 -11.96 17.98 2.26
CA SER A 342 -13.33 17.87 1.77
C SER A 342 -13.66 16.40 1.50
N GLU A 343 -14.81 15.96 1.97
CA GLU A 343 -15.19 14.55 1.97
C GLU A 343 -16.58 14.35 1.36
N ALA A 344 -16.73 13.26 0.63
CA ALA A 344 -17.98 12.74 0.11
C ALA A 344 -18.03 11.24 0.34
N ASP A 345 -19.21 10.70 0.58
CA ASP A 345 -19.40 9.28 0.95
C ASP A 345 -20.30 8.57 -0.07
N PRO A 346 -19.82 8.30 -1.30
CA PRO A 346 -20.57 7.53 -2.29
C PRO A 346 -20.99 6.16 -1.75
N GLY A 347 -22.29 5.89 -1.82
CA GLY A 347 -22.86 4.62 -1.38
C GLY A 347 -22.32 3.43 -2.19
N ILE A 348 -22.03 2.32 -1.49
CA ILE A 348 -21.66 1.03 -2.10
C ILE A 348 -22.51 -0.09 -1.51
N ALA A 349 -22.46 -1.28 -2.12
CA ALA A 349 -22.96 -2.48 -1.47
C ALA A 349 -22.14 -2.78 -0.20
N GLY A 350 -22.80 -3.34 0.81
CA GLY A 350 -22.18 -3.72 2.08
C GLY A 350 -20.96 -4.63 1.89
N THR A 351 -19.83 -4.28 2.49
CA THR A 351 -18.66 -5.16 2.67
C THR A 351 -18.72 -5.81 4.06
N SER A 352 -18.02 -6.93 4.26
CA SER A 352 -17.88 -7.57 5.56
C SER A 352 -16.42 -7.75 5.97
N GLN A 353 -16.19 -7.74 7.29
CA GLN A 353 -14.87 -8.04 7.84
C GLN A 353 -14.50 -9.48 7.47
N PRO A 354 -13.30 -9.73 6.90
CA PRO A 354 -12.89 -11.08 6.58
C PRO A 354 -12.79 -11.92 7.87
N PRO A 355 -13.12 -13.23 7.83
CA PRO A 355 -13.06 -14.10 9.00
C PRO A 355 -11.64 -14.18 9.60
N ALA A 356 -11.53 -14.44 10.90
CA ALA A 356 -10.26 -14.42 11.62
C ALA A 356 -9.32 -15.59 11.23
N ALA A 357 -8.16 -15.23 10.65
CA ALA A 357 -7.00 -16.02 10.16
C ALA A 357 -7.30 -17.03 9.03
N ASP A 358 -6.72 -17.00 7.82
CA ASP A 358 -5.53 -16.34 7.25
C ASP A 358 -5.89 -15.14 6.31
N GLN A 359 -5.16 -14.02 6.39
CA GLN A 359 -5.43 -12.72 5.71
C GLN A 359 -5.02 -12.71 4.22
N PRO A 360 -5.50 -11.77 3.34
CA PRO A 360 -6.66 -10.86 3.43
C PRO A 360 -7.40 -10.53 2.09
N GLY A 361 -8.67 -10.08 2.18
CA GLY A 361 -9.41 -9.44 1.08
C GLY A 361 -10.91 -9.31 1.37
N ASP A 362 -11.63 -8.53 0.54
CA ASP A 362 -13.05 -8.81 0.31
C ASP A 362 -13.17 -10.28 -0.16
N ALA A 363 -14.30 -10.90 0.10
CA ALA A 363 -14.46 -12.33 -0.10
C ALA A 363 -15.58 -12.61 -1.09
N CYS A 364 -15.24 -13.33 -2.16
CA CYS A 364 -16.21 -13.71 -3.18
C CYS A 364 -16.31 -15.23 -3.28
N LEU A 365 -17.37 -15.73 -3.92
CA LEU A 365 -17.46 -17.14 -4.33
C LEU A 365 -17.18 -17.18 -5.83
N PRO A 366 -15.93 -17.46 -6.28
CA PRO A 366 -15.64 -17.50 -7.70
C PRO A 366 -16.52 -18.53 -8.41
N PRO A 367 -16.92 -18.29 -9.68
CA PRO A 367 -17.70 -19.26 -10.43
C PRO A 367 -17.05 -20.65 -10.43
N GLY A 368 -17.82 -21.68 -10.06
CA GLY A 368 -17.35 -23.06 -10.00
C GLY A 368 -16.69 -23.46 -8.67
N ASP A 369 -16.52 -22.55 -7.72
CA ASP A 369 -16.09 -22.89 -6.37
C ASP A 369 -17.25 -23.28 -5.45
N THR A 370 -16.91 -24.08 -4.43
CA THR A 370 -17.81 -24.45 -3.33
C THR A 370 -17.45 -23.73 -2.02
N ALA A 371 -16.36 -22.98 -2.01
CA ALA A 371 -15.85 -22.26 -0.86
C ALA A 371 -15.59 -20.80 -1.22
N VAL A 372 -15.89 -19.89 -0.29
CA VAL A 372 -15.57 -18.46 -0.39
C VAL A 372 -14.05 -18.30 -0.39
N ARG A 373 -13.54 -17.41 -1.26
CA ARG A 373 -12.12 -17.12 -1.43
C ARG A 373 -11.82 -15.63 -1.25
N PRO A 374 -10.58 -15.27 -0.88
CA PRO A 374 -10.07 -13.91 -1.01
C PRO A 374 -10.13 -13.46 -2.47
N CYS A 375 -10.77 -12.32 -2.71
CA CYS A 375 -10.97 -11.72 -4.02
C CYS A 375 -10.68 -10.21 -3.98
N PRO A 376 -9.85 -9.68 -4.90
CA PRO A 376 -9.74 -8.25 -5.11
C PRO A 376 -11.07 -7.68 -5.58
N ARG A 377 -11.57 -6.67 -4.86
CA ARG A 377 -12.70 -5.86 -5.32
C ARG A 377 -12.21 -4.60 -6.00
N LEU A 378 -12.72 -4.36 -7.19
CA LEU A 378 -12.40 -3.19 -8.01
C LEU A 378 -13.59 -2.23 -7.99
N ILE A 379 -13.35 -1.01 -7.50
CA ILE A 379 -14.35 0.06 -7.44
C ILE A 379 -13.82 1.26 -8.24
N GLN A 380 -14.53 1.64 -9.30
CA GLN A 380 -14.23 2.84 -10.08
C GLN A 380 -15.09 4.00 -9.58
N LEU A 381 -14.45 5.09 -9.15
CA LEU A 381 -15.11 6.30 -8.67
C LEU A 381 -14.88 7.46 -9.64
N SER A 382 -15.91 8.27 -9.88
CA SER A 382 -15.82 9.55 -10.57
C SER A 382 -15.50 10.66 -9.58
N THR A 383 -14.38 11.36 -9.78
CA THR A 383 -13.97 12.49 -8.92
C THR A 383 -14.74 13.78 -9.19
N ALA A 384 -15.37 13.93 -10.35
CA ALA A 384 -16.14 15.12 -10.72
C ALA A 384 -17.53 15.18 -10.03
N GLY A 385 -18.03 14.05 -9.53
CA GLY A 385 -19.35 13.96 -8.90
C GLY A 385 -19.48 12.97 -7.75
N ALA A 386 -18.38 12.33 -7.33
CA ALA A 386 -18.36 11.27 -6.32
C ALA A 386 -19.40 10.18 -6.61
N VAL A 387 -19.35 9.59 -7.81
CA VAL A 387 -20.26 8.52 -8.25
C VAL A 387 -19.48 7.23 -8.49
N VAL A 388 -20.06 6.08 -8.12
CA VAL A 388 -19.51 4.75 -8.42
C VAL A 388 -19.88 4.35 -9.86
N ASN A 389 -18.88 4.17 -10.72
CA ASN A 389 -19.05 3.77 -12.12
C ASN A 389 -18.99 2.25 -12.31
N GLN A 390 -18.12 1.57 -11.56
CA GLN A 390 -17.94 0.11 -11.57
C GLN A 390 -17.70 -0.38 -10.15
N ASN A 391 -18.19 -1.58 -9.83
CA ASN A 391 -18.00 -2.21 -8.53
C ASN A 391 -18.18 -3.74 -8.67
N PHE A 392 -17.06 -4.48 -8.76
CA PHE A 392 -17.08 -5.92 -9.00
C PHE A 392 -15.89 -6.64 -8.34
N ASP A 393 -16.02 -7.95 -8.17
CA ASP A 393 -14.97 -8.81 -7.62
C ASP A 393 -14.20 -9.54 -8.74
N LEU A 394 -12.89 -9.63 -8.58
CA LEU A 394 -12.03 -10.52 -9.35
C LEU A 394 -11.81 -11.81 -8.57
N GLY A 395 -12.22 -12.95 -9.14
CA GLY A 395 -12.05 -14.26 -8.52
C GLY A 395 -11.53 -15.31 -9.50
N ALA A 396 -10.82 -16.31 -8.98
CA ALA A 396 -10.37 -17.46 -9.76
C ALA A 396 -10.66 -18.78 -9.02
N THR A 397 -11.16 -19.77 -9.75
CA THR A 397 -11.52 -21.08 -9.18
C THR A 397 -10.31 -21.74 -8.53
N GLY A 398 -10.45 -22.20 -7.28
CA GLY A 398 -9.35 -22.90 -6.60
C GLY A 398 -8.21 -22.01 -6.09
N ARG A 399 -8.32 -20.68 -6.13
CA ARG A 399 -7.19 -19.76 -5.91
C ARG A 399 -7.59 -18.55 -5.07
N ASP A 400 -6.70 -18.15 -4.19
CA ASP A 400 -6.86 -16.97 -3.34
C ASP A 400 -6.10 -15.81 -4.00
N LEU A 401 -6.78 -14.69 -4.23
CA LEU A 401 -6.22 -13.49 -4.85
C LEU A 401 -6.16 -12.36 -3.82
N TYR A 402 -5.03 -11.70 -3.69
CA TYR A 402 -4.79 -10.75 -2.60
C TYR A 402 -3.72 -9.71 -2.96
N TYR A 403 -3.66 -8.64 -2.16
CA TYR A 403 -2.75 -7.50 -2.35
C TYR A 403 -2.73 -6.92 -3.78
N PRO A 404 -3.90 -6.52 -4.33
CA PRO A 404 -3.94 -5.89 -5.63
C PRO A 404 -3.20 -4.55 -5.65
N ALA A 405 -2.42 -4.32 -6.69
CA ALA A 405 -1.88 -3.03 -7.10
C ALA A 405 -2.43 -2.73 -8.50
N VAL A 406 -3.24 -1.68 -8.60
CA VAL A 406 -3.74 -1.18 -9.89
C VAL A 406 -2.72 -0.22 -10.50
N HIS A 407 -2.74 0.01 -11.81
CA HIS A 407 -2.08 1.09 -12.54
C HIS A 407 -2.87 1.36 -13.83
N MET A 408 -2.68 2.51 -14.47
CA MET A 408 -3.18 2.77 -15.83
C MET A 408 -2.07 3.26 -16.75
N ASP A 409 -2.07 2.86 -18.01
CA ASP A 409 -1.15 3.43 -18.99
C ASP A 409 -1.64 4.78 -19.54
N SER A 410 -0.87 5.36 -20.47
CA SER A 410 -1.23 6.62 -21.13
C SER A 410 -2.45 6.52 -22.07
N ALA A 411 -2.84 5.31 -22.47
CA ALA A 411 -4.06 5.08 -23.25
C ALA A 411 -5.30 5.02 -22.34
N GLY A 412 -5.11 4.91 -21.03
CA GLY A 412 -6.17 4.72 -20.05
C GLY A 412 -6.50 3.25 -19.82
N ASP A 413 -5.67 2.32 -20.33
CA ASP A 413 -5.82 0.89 -20.09
C ASP A 413 -5.44 0.62 -18.63
N MET A 414 -6.32 0.00 -17.88
CA MET A 414 -6.08 -0.42 -16.50
C MET A 414 -5.33 -1.74 -16.49
N TYR A 415 -4.31 -1.81 -15.65
CA TYR A 415 -3.59 -3.03 -15.30
C TYR A 415 -3.73 -3.25 -13.79
N LEU A 416 -4.01 -4.48 -13.40
CA LEU A 416 -4.06 -4.91 -12.02
C LEU A 416 -3.04 -6.01 -11.82
N VAL A 417 -2.02 -5.73 -11.02
CA VAL A 417 -1.11 -6.74 -10.50
C VAL A 417 -1.64 -7.24 -9.16
N TYR A 418 -1.59 -8.53 -8.88
CA TYR A 418 -2.01 -9.08 -7.59
C TYR A 418 -1.23 -10.34 -7.26
N ASN A 419 -1.20 -10.69 -5.98
CA ASN A 419 -0.67 -11.96 -5.52
C ASN A 419 -1.74 -13.05 -5.63
N ILE A 420 -1.31 -14.26 -5.97
CA ILE A 420 -2.16 -15.45 -6.05
C ILE A 420 -1.49 -16.61 -5.31
N SER A 421 -2.27 -17.40 -4.58
CA SER A 421 -1.80 -18.69 -4.04
C SER A 421 -2.94 -19.70 -3.91
N SER A 422 -2.58 -20.91 -3.49
CA SER A 422 -3.53 -21.91 -3.02
C SER A 422 -2.85 -22.86 -2.05
N THR A 423 -3.57 -23.89 -1.62
CA THR A 423 -2.99 -25.02 -0.87
C THR A 423 -1.97 -25.83 -1.67
N SER A 424 -1.88 -25.64 -3.00
CA SER A 424 -0.94 -26.35 -3.88
C SER A 424 0.15 -25.47 -4.48
N ASP A 425 0.01 -24.15 -4.41
CA ASP A 425 0.83 -23.18 -5.13
C ASP A 425 1.43 -22.15 -4.15
N ASP A 426 2.75 -21.92 -4.23
CA ASP A 426 3.40 -20.82 -3.54
C ASP A 426 2.87 -19.46 -4.04
N VAL A 427 3.08 -18.41 -3.23
CA VAL A 427 2.73 -17.03 -3.61
C VAL A 427 3.37 -16.67 -4.95
N GLY A 428 2.54 -16.38 -5.94
CA GLY A 428 2.94 -15.87 -7.23
C GLY A 428 2.36 -14.49 -7.49
N VAL A 429 2.93 -13.76 -8.43
CA VAL A 429 2.37 -12.49 -8.93
C VAL A 429 1.67 -12.74 -10.27
N ARG A 430 0.50 -12.13 -10.46
CA ARG A 430 -0.28 -12.12 -11.71
C ARG A 430 -0.58 -10.70 -12.13
N ILE A 431 -0.87 -10.52 -13.41
CA ILE A 431 -1.32 -9.27 -13.99
C ILE A 431 -2.57 -9.54 -14.82
N THR A 432 -3.61 -8.74 -14.61
CA THR A 432 -4.81 -8.65 -15.45
C THR A 432 -5.05 -7.19 -15.83
N GLY A 433 -6.09 -6.89 -16.59
CA GLY A 433 -6.39 -5.51 -16.96
C GLY A 433 -7.72 -5.31 -17.69
N GLN A 434 -8.09 -4.05 -17.88
CA GLN A 434 -9.28 -3.63 -18.63
C GLN A 434 -8.89 -2.49 -19.58
N PRO A 435 -9.08 -2.66 -20.91
CA PRO A 435 -8.80 -1.59 -21.87
C PRO A 435 -9.67 -0.34 -21.66
N ALA A 436 -9.13 0.83 -21.98
CA ALA A 436 -9.82 2.10 -21.95
C ALA A 436 -11.12 2.06 -22.77
N GLY A 437 -12.21 2.57 -22.20
CA GLY A 437 -13.51 2.62 -22.89
C GLY A 437 -14.25 1.28 -22.97
N SER A 438 -13.74 0.22 -22.34
CA SER A 438 -14.51 -1.01 -22.14
C SER A 438 -15.81 -0.71 -21.37
N ALA A 439 -16.88 -1.46 -21.67
CA ALA A 439 -18.10 -1.37 -20.90
C ALA A 439 -17.84 -1.69 -19.42
N ALA A 440 -18.62 -1.05 -18.54
CA ALA A 440 -18.63 -1.40 -17.11
C ALA A 440 -18.93 -2.90 -16.94
N GLN A 441 -18.13 -3.57 -16.10
CA GLN A 441 -18.33 -4.99 -15.80
C GLN A 441 -19.50 -5.23 -14.86
#